data_AF-A0A2N3FVU0-F1
#
_entry.id   AF-A0A2N3FVU0-F1
#
_cell.length_a   1.000
_cell.length_b   1.000
_cell.length_c   1.000
_cell.angle_alpha   90.00
_cell.angle_beta   90.00
_cell.angle_gamma   90.00
#
_symmetry.space_group_name_H-M   'P 1'
#
loop_
_entity.id
_entity.type
_entity.pdbx_description
1 polymer ?
#
loop_
_entity_poly.entity_id
_entity_poly.type
_entity_poly.pdbx_seq_one_letter_code
_entity_poly.pdbx_strand_id
1 'polypeptide(L)'
;MTGLWVVGATVLLALGFGLFRRATDGRIASAVPAREGDLGPSRLGRPLGERATFVQFSSEVCAPCRATSRLLGELVDQEPGVAHVELDAAEHLDLARELGISRTPTVLLLDSEGAVRHRIVGAPRRPDVLRALQNILEGTKAPDMTTTHRDDVWSRIRTEVRADAQAEPALASFLHTNVLSHSRLEDALSFILASKLGSETITSLSLRELIRRAFDDDRAISVAVREDLRAVLSRDPACRGYSMPLLYFKGFHALQAYRVAHYYWTHDRPALALYLQSRISEVFAVDIHPGARIGKGIMFDHATSVVIGETAVVEDDFSMLHEVTLGGTGKVGGDRHPKIGKGVMIGAGAKVLGNIRVGEGARIGAGSVVLEDVPPYTTVAGVPARPVSYPENAHPALDDLDTIER
;
A
#
# COMPACT_ATOMS: atom_id res chain seq x y z
N MET A 1 43.63 -32.10 10.61
CA MET A 1 42.18 -31.81 10.58
C MET A 1 41.84 -30.31 10.53
N THR A 2 42.75 -29.40 10.88
CA THR A 2 42.48 -27.95 10.93
C THR A 2 42.31 -27.29 9.56
N GLY A 3 43.03 -27.73 8.52
CA GLY A 3 42.92 -27.16 7.16
C GLY A 3 41.55 -27.37 6.50
N LEU A 4 40.89 -28.50 6.75
CA LEU A 4 39.57 -28.80 6.17
C LEU A 4 38.48 -27.89 6.76
N TRP A 5 38.58 -27.56 8.05
CA TRP A 5 37.63 -26.66 8.72
C TRP A 5 37.78 -25.21 8.25
N VAL A 6 39.01 -24.75 8.01
CA VAL A 6 39.26 -23.41 7.47
C VAL A 6 38.69 -23.29 6.05
N VAL A 7 38.96 -24.27 5.17
CA VAL A 7 38.42 -24.28 3.80
C VAL A 7 36.89 -24.34 3.82
N GLY A 8 36.30 -25.20 4.66
CA GLY A 8 34.84 -25.29 4.82
C GLY A 8 34.22 -23.97 5.30
N ALA A 9 34.83 -23.30 6.28
CA ALA A 9 34.37 -22.02 6.78
C ALA A 9 34.50 -20.89 5.75
N THR A 10 35.59 -20.85 4.98
CA THR A 10 35.77 -19.86 3.91
C THR A 10 34.74 -20.04 2.79
N VAL A 11 34.44 -21.29 2.39
CA VAL A 11 33.41 -21.57 1.37
C VAL A 11 32.02 -21.19 1.89
N LEU A 12 31.69 -21.51 3.14
CA LEU A 12 30.40 -21.14 3.75
C LEU A 12 30.24 -19.62 3.89
N LEU A 13 31.29 -18.90 4.28
CA LEU A 13 31.28 -17.44 4.33
C LEU A 13 31.15 -16.81 2.93
N ALA A 14 31.85 -17.35 1.93
CA ALA A 14 31.75 -16.88 0.55
C ALA A 14 30.35 -17.14 -0.05
N LEU A 15 29.76 -18.32 0.22
CA LEU A 15 28.39 -18.66 -0.20
C LEU A 15 27.36 -17.80 0.53
N GLY A 16 27.51 -17.62 1.85
CA GLY A 16 26.64 -16.77 2.65
C GLY A 16 26.70 -15.31 2.20
N PHE A 17 27.90 -14.79 1.94
CA PHE A 17 28.09 -13.44 1.38
C PHE A 17 27.53 -13.33 -0.04
N GLY A 18 27.68 -14.36 -0.87
CA GLY A 18 27.09 -14.42 -2.21
C GLY A 18 25.56 -14.44 -2.20
N LEU A 19 24.95 -15.21 -1.30
CA LEU A 19 23.50 -15.25 -1.08
C LEU A 19 22.99 -13.92 -0.52
N PHE A 20 23.69 -13.31 0.43
CA PHE A 20 23.38 -12.00 0.97
C PHE A 20 23.46 -10.91 -0.12
N ARG A 21 24.53 -10.88 -0.91
CA ARG A 21 24.66 -9.96 -2.05
C ARG A 21 23.52 -10.16 -3.05
N ARG A 22 23.21 -11.39 -3.44
CA ARG A 22 22.09 -11.70 -4.33
C ARG A 22 20.73 -11.26 -3.78
N ALA A 23 20.57 -11.28 -2.46
CA ALA A 23 19.35 -10.84 -1.78
C ALA A 23 19.24 -9.31 -1.65
N THR A 24 20.36 -8.57 -1.71
CA THR A 24 20.42 -7.11 -1.61
C THR A 24 20.57 -6.39 -2.95
N ASP A 25 21.14 -7.05 -3.96
CA ASP A 25 21.37 -6.47 -5.29
C ASP A 25 20.04 -6.34 -6.06
N GLY A 26 19.83 -5.18 -6.69
CA GLY A 26 18.61 -4.86 -7.45
C GLY A 26 17.43 -4.37 -6.60
N ARG A 27 17.63 -4.13 -5.29
CA ARG A 27 16.59 -3.49 -4.46
C ARG A 27 16.40 -2.04 -4.89
N ILE A 28 15.16 -1.72 -5.27
CA ILE A 28 14.72 -0.34 -5.43
C ILE A 28 14.48 0.24 -4.04
N ALA A 29 15.17 1.33 -3.73
CA ALA A 29 14.80 2.18 -2.60
C ALA A 29 14.05 3.41 -3.15
N SER A 30 12.97 3.81 -2.46
CA SER A 30 12.47 5.17 -2.60
C SER A 30 13.60 6.10 -2.17
N ALA A 31 14.06 6.95 -3.08
CA ALA A 31 15.16 7.85 -2.75
C ALA A 31 14.63 8.89 -1.75
N VAL A 32 15.25 8.96 -0.57
CA VAL A 32 15.13 10.12 0.34
C VAL A 32 15.49 11.37 -0.49
N PRO A 33 14.73 12.47 -0.40
CA PRO A 33 14.99 13.66 -1.19
C PRO A 33 16.43 14.10 -0.94
N ALA A 34 17.23 14.18 -2.01
CA ALA A 34 18.50 14.87 -1.94
C ALA A 34 18.17 16.30 -1.48
N ARG A 35 18.64 16.66 -0.28
CA ARG A 35 18.69 18.05 0.14
C ARG A 35 19.53 18.80 -0.89
N GLU A 36 18.93 19.82 -1.50
CA GLU A 36 19.55 20.83 -2.35
C GLU A 36 20.49 20.32 -3.47
N GLY A 37 19.93 20.05 -4.65
CA GLY A 37 20.71 19.92 -5.89
C GLY A 37 19.99 19.15 -6.97
N ASP A 38 19.22 19.84 -7.80
CA ASP A 38 18.69 19.32 -9.06
C ASP A 38 19.84 18.78 -9.94
N LEU A 39 19.75 17.51 -10.38
CA LEU A 39 20.76 16.87 -11.25
C LEU A 39 20.52 17.30 -12.70
N GLY A 40 20.71 18.59 -12.96
CA GLY A 40 20.54 19.19 -14.28
C GLY A 40 21.68 18.91 -15.26
N PRO A 41 21.54 19.34 -16.53
CA PRO A 41 22.52 19.10 -17.59
C PRO A 41 23.95 19.58 -17.27
N SER A 42 24.09 20.65 -16.49
CA SER A 42 25.39 21.20 -16.07
C SER A 42 26.16 20.27 -15.12
N ARG A 43 25.46 19.44 -14.33
CA ARG A 43 26.07 18.47 -13.41
C ARG A 43 26.34 17.12 -14.07
N LEU A 44 25.50 16.71 -15.01
CA LEU A 44 25.61 15.42 -15.71
C LEU A 44 26.45 15.49 -16.99
N GLY A 45 26.77 16.69 -17.48
CA GLY A 45 27.51 16.91 -18.73
C GLY A 45 26.74 16.50 -20.00
N ARG A 46 25.46 16.16 -19.86
CA ARG A 46 24.55 15.70 -20.94
C ARG A 46 23.14 16.24 -20.72
N PRO A 47 22.35 16.46 -21.78
CA PRO A 47 20.95 16.87 -21.63
C PRO A 47 20.13 15.78 -20.93
N LEU A 48 19.14 16.21 -20.16
CA LEU A 48 18.11 15.33 -19.61
C LEU A 48 17.14 14.89 -20.72
N GLY A 49 16.53 13.73 -20.54
CA GLY A 49 15.38 13.31 -21.34
C GLY A 49 14.17 14.18 -21.03
N GLU A 50 13.32 14.41 -22.04
CA GLU A 50 12.11 15.25 -21.93
C GLU A 50 11.12 14.75 -20.87
N ARG A 51 11.09 13.44 -20.59
CA ARG A 51 10.14 12.79 -19.68
C ARG A 51 10.82 12.15 -18.47
N ALA A 52 11.97 11.52 -18.66
CA ALA A 52 12.75 10.90 -17.59
C ALA A 52 14.20 10.69 -18.02
N THR A 53 15.10 10.56 -17.05
CA THR A 53 16.52 10.25 -17.33
C THR A 53 17.02 9.13 -16.42
N PHE A 54 17.56 8.06 -16.99
CA PHE A 54 18.37 7.09 -16.27
C PHE A 54 19.81 7.61 -16.15
N VAL A 55 20.31 7.79 -14.94
CA VAL A 55 21.72 8.10 -14.67
C VAL A 55 22.37 6.86 -14.06
N GLN A 56 23.20 6.17 -14.85
CA GLN A 56 23.94 5.00 -14.42
C GLN A 56 25.37 5.38 -14.01
N PHE A 57 25.72 5.13 -12.75
CA PHE A 57 27.11 5.14 -12.31
C PHE A 57 27.75 3.78 -12.60
N SER A 58 28.78 3.76 -13.43
CA SER A 58 29.51 2.56 -13.85
C SER A 58 31.00 2.64 -13.48
N SER A 59 31.76 1.61 -13.88
CA SER A 59 33.22 1.56 -13.77
C SER A 59 33.77 0.76 -14.95
N GLU A 60 34.94 1.14 -15.46
CA GLU A 60 35.55 0.61 -16.70
C GLU A 60 35.56 -0.93 -16.81
N VAL A 61 35.76 -1.65 -15.70
CA VAL A 61 35.87 -3.13 -15.68
C VAL A 61 34.72 -3.78 -14.90
N CYS A 62 33.48 -3.41 -15.25
CA CYS A 62 32.28 -3.94 -14.58
C CYS A 62 31.33 -4.66 -15.56
N ALA A 63 31.36 -6.00 -15.58
CA ALA A 63 30.44 -6.81 -16.38
C ALA A 63 28.94 -6.55 -16.07
N PRO A 64 28.53 -6.40 -14.78
CA PRO A 64 27.15 -6.03 -14.45
C PRO A 64 26.75 -4.64 -14.98
N CYS A 65 27.69 -3.71 -15.08
CA CYS A 65 27.45 -2.37 -15.61
C CYS A 65 27.14 -2.41 -17.11
N ARG A 66 27.86 -3.24 -17.88
CA ARG A 66 27.54 -3.47 -19.31
C ARG A 66 26.16 -4.10 -19.50
N ALA A 67 25.79 -5.06 -18.66
CA ALA A 67 24.45 -5.67 -18.71
C ALA A 67 23.35 -4.65 -18.37
N THR A 68 23.61 -3.78 -17.39
CA THR A 68 22.70 -2.68 -17.01
C THR A 68 22.55 -1.67 -18.14
N SER A 69 23.67 -1.23 -18.74
CA SER A 69 23.69 -0.27 -19.85
C SER A 69 22.88 -0.78 -21.06
N ARG A 70 23.01 -2.07 -21.43
CA ARG A 70 22.17 -2.71 -22.46
C ARG A 70 20.68 -2.69 -22.11
N LEU A 71 20.33 -3.08 -20.88
CA LEU A 71 18.94 -3.09 -20.43
C LEU A 71 18.33 -1.69 -20.50
N LEU A 72 19.04 -0.67 -20.02
CA LEU A 72 18.56 0.71 -20.04
C LEU A 72 18.44 1.25 -21.47
N GLY A 73 19.40 0.92 -22.34
CA GLY A 73 19.33 1.25 -23.77
C GLY A 73 18.09 0.67 -24.45
N GLU A 74 17.80 -0.62 -24.23
CA GLU A 74 16.57 -1.26 -24.77
C GLU A 74 15.28 -0.56 -24.31
N LEU A 75 15.26 -0.04 -23.07
CA LEU A 75 14.11 0.68 -22.53
C LEU A 75 13.99 2.09 -23.11
N VAL A 76 15.11 2.79 -23.30
CA VAL A 76 15.15 4.10 -23.97
C VAL A 76 14.64 3.99 -25.41
N ASP A 77 15.02 2.94 -26.14
CA ASP A 77 14.56 2.71 -27.52
C ASP A 77 13.04 2.45 -27.59
N GLN A 78 12.43 1.95 -26.51
CA GLN A 78 11.00 1.65 -26.43
C GLN A 78 10.16 2.83 -25.91
N GLU A 79 10.77 3.82 -25.27
CA GLU A 79 10.07 4.90 -24.57
C GLU A 79 10.53 6.29 -25.04
N PRO A 80 9.83 6.91 -26.01
CA PRO A 80 10.17 8.24 -26.50
C PRO A 80 10.20 9.28 -25.37
N GLY A 81 11.23 10.12 -25.36
CA GLY A 81 11.46 11.16 -24.36
C GLY A 81 12.19 10.69 -23.09
N VAL A 82 12.58 9.42 -23.00
CA VAL A 82 13.45 8.92 -21.92
C VAL A 82 14.90 8.92 -22.40
N ALA A 83 15.83 9.39 -21.57
CA ALA A 83 17.27 9.39 -21.87
C ALA A 83 18.05 8.47 -20.93
N HIS A 84 19.22 8.02 -21.38
CA HIS A 84 20.18 7.29 -20.56
C HIS A 84 21.54 8.00 -20.59
N VAL A 85 22.05 8.32 -19.40
CA VAL A 85 23.35 8.93 -19.15
C VAL A 85 24.18 7.95 -18.33
N GLU A 86 25.33 7.55 -18.85
CA GLU A 86 26.29 6.71 -18.13
C GLU A 86 27.48 7.58 -17.69
N LEU A 87 27.81 7.51 -16.40
CA LEU A 87 28.91 8.23 -15.76
C LEU A 87 29.88 7.22 -15.13
N ASP A 88 31.16 7.32 -15.43
CA ASP A 88 32.16 6.56 -14.69
C ASP A 88 32.32 7.17 -13.27
N ALA A 89 32.10 6.35 -12.24
CA ALA A 89 32.18 6.77 -10.85
C ALA A 89 33.60 7.23 -10.44
N ALA A 90 34.64 6.73 -11.10
CA ALA A 90 36.03 7.13 -10.85
C ALA A 90 36.39 8.46 -11.52
N GLU A 91 35.74 8.81 -12.62
CA GLU A 91 35.91 10.13 -13.27
C GLU A 91 35.03 11.21 -12.61
N HIS A 92 33.93 10.81 -11.95
CA HIS A 92 32.96 11.71 -11.33
C HIS A 92 32.93 11.55 -9.79
N LEU A 93 34.11 11.50 -9.14
CA LEU A 93 34.25 11.19 -7.71
C LEU A 93 33.50 12.15 -6.78
N ASP A 94 33.48 13.44 -7.08
CA ASP A 94 32.81 14.44 -6.23
C ASP A 94 31.30 14.24 -6.25
N LEU A 95 30.73 14.05 -7.44
CA LEU A 95 29.30 13.78 -7.62
C LEU A 95 28.91 12.40 -7.04
N ALA A 96 29.76 11.39 -7.23
CA ALA A 96 29.54 10.06 -6.65
C ALA A 96 29.55 10.09 -5.11
N ARG A 97 30.42 10.89 -4.49
CA ARG A 97 30.45 11.08 -3.02
C ARG A 97 29.24 11.86 -2.52
N GLU A 98 28.88 12.97 -3.18
CA GLU A 98 27.70 13.77 -2.85
C GLU A 98 26.43 12.93 -2.87
N LEU A 99 26.27 12.10 -3.91
CA LEU A 99 25.12 11.22 -4.07
C LEU A 99 25.25 9.91 -3.27
N GLY A 100 26.33 9.70 -2.50
CA GLY A 100 26.51 8.49 -1.69
C GLY A 100 26.57 7.20 -2.51
N ILE A 101 27.17 7.25 -3.70
CA ILE A 101 27.37 6.09 -4.58
C ILE A 101 28.52 5.25 -4.01
N SER A 102 28.16 4.18 -3.30
CA SER A 102 29.13 3.27 -2.67
C SER A 102 29.43 2.01 -3.49
N ARG A 103 28.66 1.76 -4.55
CA ARG A 103 28.73 0.54 -5.38
C ARG A 103 28.30 0.83 -6.82
N THR A 104 28.81 0.04 -7.78
CA THR A 104 28.42 0.08 -9.19
C THR A 104 27.92 -1.29 -9.68
N PRO A 105 26.96 -1.37 -10.62
CA PRO A 105 26.22 -0.24 -11.17
C PRO A 105 25.24 0.31 -10.12
N THR A 106 25.10 1.63 -10.05
CA THR A 106 23.98 2.28 -9.36
C THR A 106 23.23 3.09 -10.38
N VAL A 107 21.92 2.89 -10.48
CA VAL A 107 21.04 3.64 -11.40
C VAL A 107 20.19 4.59 -10.58
N LEU A 108 20.30 5.87 -10.88
CA LEU A 108 19.34 6.88 -10.45
C LEU A 108 18.35 7.09 -11.57
N LEU A 109 17.08 7.21 -11.22
CA LEU A 109 16.03 7.55 -12.17
C LEU A 109 15.47 8.92 -11.78
N LEU A 110 15.64 9.85 -12.70
CA LEU A 110 15.26 11.25 -12.59
C LEU A 110 13.97 11.50 -13.38
N ASP A 111 13.16 12.44 -12.90
CA ASP A 111 12.06 12.99 -13.71
C ASP A 111 12.55 14.04 -14.73
N SER A 112 11.62 14.64 -15.47
CA SER A 112 11.90 15.70 -16.45
C SER A 112 12.52 16.96 -15.86
N GLU A 113 12.34 17.19 -14.55
CA GLU A 113 12.88 18.33 -13.82
C GLU A 113 14.25 18.03 -13.22
N GLY A 114 14.80 16.81 -13.39
CA GLY A 114 16.10 16.42 -12.86
C GLY A 114 16.09 15.97 -11.38
N ALA A 115 14.91 15.80 -10.78
CA ALA A 115 14.77 15.30 -9.42
C ALA A 115 14.91 13.77 -9.36
N VAL A 116 15.74 13.27 -8.45
CA VAL A 116 15.93 11.82 -8.24
C VAL A 116 14.70 11.21 -7.57
N ARG A 117 13.97 10.36 -8.29
CA ARG A 117 12.76 9.68 -7.77
C ARG A 117 13.03 8.26 -7.29
N HIS A 118 13.93 7.55 -7.97
CA HIS A 118 14.30 6.19 -7.60
C HIS A 118 15.81 5.98 -7.63
N ARG A 119 16.28 5.11 -6.73
CA ARG A 119 17.66 4.62 -6.69
C ARG A 119 17.66 3.10 -6.72
N ILE A 120 18.45 2.54 -7.62
CA ILE A 120 18.66 1.11 -7.77
C ILE A 120 20.14 0.81 -7.58
N VAL A 121 20.47 0.00 -6.57
CA VAL A 121 21.85 -0.36 -6.26
C VAL A 121 22.13 -1.79 -6.72
N GLY A 122 23.18 -1.96 -7.51
CA GLY A 122 23.53 -3.23 -8.16
C GLY A 122 22.82 -3.43 -9.50
N ALA A 123 23.01 -4.60 -10.10
CA ALA A 123 22.42 -4.92 -11.40
C ALA A 123 20.88 -4.97 -11.29
N PRO A 124 20.16 -4.09 -12.01
CA PRO A 124 18.70 -4.04 -11.94
C PRO A 124 18.06 -5.17 -12.75
N ARG A 125 16.83 -5.55 -12.39
CA ARG A 125 16.00 -6.48 -13.17
C ARG A 125 15.03 -5.68 -14.05
N ARG A 126 14.78 -6.14 -15.27
CA ARG A 126 13.87 -5.47 -16.23
C ARG A 126 12.51 -5.08 -15.66
N PRO A 127 11.77 -5.95 -14.93
CA PRO A 127 10.45 -5.58 -14.40
C PRO A 127 10.50 -4.45 -13.37
N ASP A 128 11.58 -4.40 -12.60
CA ASP A 128 11.78 -3.42 -11.53
C ASP A 128 12.04 -2.03 -12.12
N VAL A 129 12.89 -1.96 -13.16
CA VAL A 129 13.16 -0.72 -13.90
C VAL A 129 11.93 -0.21 -14.64
N LEU A 130 11.20 -1.10 -15.31
CA LEU A 130 9.97 -0.76 -16.03
C LEU A 130 8.93 -0.16 -15.09
N ARG A 131 8.70 -0.78 -13.92
CA ARG A 131 7.76 -0.26 -12.93
C ARG A 131 8.17 1.12 -12.41
N ALA A 132 9.45 1.29 -12.08
CA ALA A 132 9.97 2.57 -11.61
C ALA A 132 9.84 3.67 -12.68
N LEU A 133 10.08 3.33 -13.96
CA LEU A 133 9.90 4.23 -15.08
C LEU A 133 8.42 4.59 -15.28
N GLN A 134 7.52 3.61 -15.30
CA GLN A 134 6.08 3.82 -15.44
C GLN A 134 5.53 4.76 -14.35
N ASN A 135 5.95 4.58 -13.09
CA ASN A 135 5.55 5.48 -11.99
C ASN A 135 5.93 6.96 -12.27
N ILE A 136 7.07 7.21 -12.90
CA ILE A 136 7.50 8.58 -13.25
C ILE A 136 6.78 9.04 -14.51
N LEU A 137 6.61 8.20 -15.52
CA LEU A 137 5.92 8.55 -16.76
C LEU A 137 4.44 8.84 -16.55
N GLU A 138 3.81 8.18 -15.58
CA GLU A 138 2.45 8.47 -15.11
C GLU A 138 2.40 9.74 -14.25
N GLY A 139 3.48 10.06 -13.53
CA GLY A 139 3.64 11.30 -12.76
C GLY A 139 4.04 12.54 -13.58
N THR A 140 4.71 12.35 -14.73
CA THR A 140 5.18 13.39 -15.67
C THR A 140 4.24 13.62 -16.85
N LYS A 141 3.12 12.90 -16.91
CA LYS A 141 1.94 13.38 -17.62
C LYS A 141 1.55 14.71 -16.95
N ALA A 142 2.02 15.81 -17.53
CA ALA A 142 1.50 17.13 -17.22
C ALA A 142 -0.04 17.00 -17.25
N PRO A 143 -0.75 17.39 -16.18
CA PRO A 143 -2.19 17.51 -16.30
C PRO A 143 -2.42 18.46 -17.46
N ASP A 144 -3.17 18.02 -18.45
CA ASP A 144 -3.75 18.92 -19.42
C ASP A 144 -4.42 20.04 -18.59
N MET A 145 -3.81 21.23 -18.61
CA MET A 145 -4.21 22.37 -17.81
C MET A 145 -5.52 22.99 -18.34
N THR A 146 -6.20 22.29 -19.26
CA THR A 146 -7.58 22.54 -19.68
C THR A 146 -8.59 21.47 -19.24
N THR A 147 -8.18 20.46 -18.47
CA THR A 147 -9.10 19.58 -17.73
C THR A 147 -8.66 19.46 -16.27
N THR A 148 -9.39 20.13 -15.38
CA THR A 148 -9.46 19.70 -13.98
C THR A 148 -9.79 18.21 -13.99
N HIS A 149 -8.86 17.34 -13.57
CA HIS A 149 -9.18 15.94 -13.32
C HIS A 149 -10.12 15.95 -12.11
N ARG A 150 -11.42 16.08 -12.39
CA ARG A 150 -12.46 16.12 -11.38
C ARG A 150 -12.37 14.80 -10.64
N ASP A 151 -12.24 14.87 -9.33
CA ASP A 151 -12.38 13.69 -8.50
C ASP A 151 -13.84 13.25 -8.59
N ASP A 152 -14.13 12.31 -9.49
CA ASP A 152 -15.50 11.87 -9.79
C ASP A 152 -16.20 11.29 -8.56
N VAL A 153 -15.45 10.59 -7.69
CA VAL A 153 -15.97 10.06 -6.42
C VAL A 153 -16.39 11.21 -5.52
N TRP A 154 -15.51 12.19 -5.31
CA TRP A 154 -15.83 13.34 -4.47
C TRP A 154 -16.95 14.22 -5.03
N SER A 155 -16.95 14.47 -6.34
CA SER A 155 -18.01 15.22 -7.02
C SER A 155 -19.37 14.53 -6.86
N ARG A 156 -19.41 13.20 -6.97
CA ARG A 156 -20.61 12.41 -6.75
C ARG A 156 -21.07 12.46 -5.30
N ILE A 157 -20.17 12.30 -4.32
CA ILE A 157 -20.48 12.45 -2.89
C ILE A 157 -21.12 13.81 -2.60
N ARG A 158 -20.53 14.90 -3.09
CA ARG A 158 -21.07 16.25 -2.88
C ARG A 158 -22.44 16.45 -3.52
N THR A 159 -22.71 15.75 -4.62
CA THR A 159 -24.01 15.79 -5.30
C THR A 159 -25.06 15.04 -4.51
N GLU A 160 -24.76 13.81 -4.09
CA GLU A 160 -25.60 12.97 -3.22
C GLU A 160 -25.95 13.73 -1.92
N VAL A 161 -24.93 14.26 -1.22
CA VAL A 161 -25.14 14.95 0.06
C VAL A 161 -25.91 16.27 -0.09
N ARG A 162 -25.80 16.97 -1.23
CA ARG A 162 -26.61 18.16 -1.49
C ARG A 162 -28.08 17.79 -1.66
N ALA A 163 -28.38 16.69 -2.34
CA ALA A 163 -29.74 16.19 -2.48
C ALA A 163 -30.30 15.79 -1.12
N ASP A 164 -29.54 15.05 -0.32
CA ASP A 164 -29.95 14.62 1.02
C ASP A 164 -30.20 15.81 1.96
N ALA A 165 -29.35 16.84 1.92
CA ALA A 165 -29.51 18.04 2.75
C ALA A 165 -30.73 18.88 2.36
N GLN A 166 -31.19 18.79 1.11
CA GLN A 166 -32.43 19.42 0.66
C GLN A 166 -33.66 18.58 1.05
N ALA A 167 -33.53 17.25 0.99
CA ALA A 167 -34.62 16.33 1.29
C ALA A 167 -34.88 16.17 2.79
N GLU A 168 -33.84 16.26 3.63
CA GLU A 168 -33.93 16.05 5.08
C GLU A 168 -33.37 17.26 5.87
N PRO A 169 -34.20 18.27 6.18
CA PRO A 169 -33.77 19.47 6.90
C PRO A 169 -33.16 19.19 8.27
N ALA A 170 -33.56 18.12 8.97
CA ALA A 170 -33.01 17.79 10.29
C ALA A 170 -31.51 17.43 10.23
N LEU A 171 -31.05 16.92 9.08
CA LEU A 171 -29.64 16.53 8.86
C LEU A 171 -28.84 17.57 8.08
N ALA A 172 -29.46 18.65 7.59
CA ALA A 172 -28.80 19.62 6.71
C ALA A 172 -27.50 20.20 7.33
N SER A 173 -27.52 20.58 8.60
CA SER A 173 -26.33 21.09 9.31
C SER A 173 -25.23 20.02 9.46
N PHE A 174 -25.61 18.78 9.76
CA PHE A 174 -24.69 17.65 9.86
C PHE A 174 -24.01 17.39 8.50
N LEU A 175 -24.79 17.33 7.43
CA LEU A 175 -24.33 17.08 6.06
C LEU A 175 -23.45 18.22 5.53
N HIS A 176 -23.85 19.47 5.81
CA HIS A 176 -23.06 20.62 5.41
C HIS A 176 -21.71 20.66 6.13
N THR A 177 -21.72 20.41 7.43
CA THR A 177 -20.51 20.42 8.26
C THR A 177 -19.55 19.31 7.83
N ASN A 178 -20.03 18.06 7.67
CA ASN A 178 -19.17 16.92 7.40
C ASN A 178 -18.71 16.79 5.93
N VAL A 179 -19.42 17.40 4.97
CA VAL A 179 -19.12 17.21 3.53
C VAL A 179 -19.13 18.52 2.76
N LEU A 180 -20.24 19.27 2.77
CA LEU A 180 -20.39 20.40 1.82
C LEU A 180 -19.43 21.56 2.09
N SER A 181 -18.99 21.74 3.35
CA SER A 181 -18.02 22.74 3.78
C SER A 181 -16.57 22.43 3.37
N HIS A 182 -16.29 21.22 2.91
CA HIS A 182 -14.94 20.77 2.56
C HIS A 182 -14.68 20.85 1.06
N SER A 183 -13.42 21.08 0.68
CA SER A 183 -13.00 21.17 -0.72
C SER A 183 -12.50 19.84 -1.28
N ARG A 184 -11.88 19.00 -0.44
CA ARG A 184 -11.33 17.68 -0.77
C ARG A 184 -12.00 16.56 0.05
N LEU A 185 -11.98 15.35 -0.48
CA LEU A 185 -12.45 14.15 0.22
C LEU A 185 -11.65 13.90 1.50
N GLU A 186 -10.33 14.11 1.46
CA GLU A 186 -9.43 13.92 2.60
C GLU A 186 -9.77 14.86 3.75
N ASP A 187 -10.14 16.11 3.45
CA ASP A 187 -10.54 17.11 4.45
C ASP A 187 -11.81 16.67 5.19
N ALA A 188 -12.82 16.20 4.43
CA ALA A 188 -14.07 15.70 4.97
C ALA A 188 -13.86 14.44 5.81
N LEU A 189 -13.09 13.48 5.30
CA LEU A 189 -12.78 12.24 6.02
C LEU A 189 -11.99 12.53 7.30
N SER A 190 -11.02 13.44 7.27
CA SER A 190 -10.27 13.84 8.46
C SER A 190 -11.19 14.42 9.55
N PHE A 191 -12.17 15.22 9.15
CA PHE A 191 -13.15 15.80 10.05
C PHE A 191 -14.07 14.73 10.66
N ILE A 192 -14.62 13.84 9.83
CA ILE A 192 -15.51 12.75 10.25
C ILE A 192 -14.80 11.82 11.25
N LEU A 193 -13.60 11.35 10.90
CA LEU A 193 -12.82 10.45 11.75
C LEU A 193 -12.45 11.11 13.07
N ALA A 194 -11.98 12.37 13.04
CA ALA A 194 -11.59 13.07 14.25
C ALA A 194 -12.77 13.40 15.18
N SER A 195 -13.94 13.69 14.61
CA SER A 195 -15.19 13.89 15.36
C SER A 195 -15.60 12.62 16.10
N LYS A 196 -15.47 11.45 15.45
CA LYS A 196 -15.82 10.15 16.06
C LYS A 196 -14.78 9.63 17.05
N LEU A 197 -13.49 9.78 16.76
CA LEU A 197 -12.40 9.17 17.53
C LEU A 197 -11.84 10.07 18.64
N GLY A 198 -12.16 11.37 18.62
CA GLY A 198 -11.73 12.33 19.62
C GLY A 198 -12.08 11.89 21.05
N SER A 199 -11.27 12.32 22.00
CA SER A 199 -11.44 12.06 23.43
C SER A 199 -10.94 13.25 24.25
N GLU A 200 -11.03 13.16 25.58
CA GLU A 200 -10.40 14.12 26.49
C GLU A 200 -8.87 14.10 26.42
N THR A 201 -8.27 12.96 26.04
CA THR A 201 -6.81 12.81 25.91
C THR A 201 -6.29 13.45 24.63
N ILE A 202 -6.95 13.20 23.50
CA ILE A 202 -6.64 13.85 22.22
C ILE A 202 -7.95 14.39 21.65
N THR A 203 -8.08 15.71 21.68
CA THR A 203 -9.27 16.41 21.19
C THR A 203 -9.46 16.18 19.68
N SER A 204 -10.71 16.27 19.21
CA SER A 204 -11.03 16.14 17.78
C SER A 204 -10.25 17.12 16.91
N LEU A 205 -9.95 18.34 17.40
CA LEU A 205 -9.14 19.29 16.63
C LEU A 205 -7.69 18.81 16.46
N SER A 206 -7.06 18.34 17.53
CA SER A 206 -5.69 17.83 17.50
C SER A 206 -5.60 16.54 16.67
N LEU A 207 -6.60 15.66 16.82
CA LEU A 207 -6.68 14.42 16.06
C LEU A 207 -6.89 14.66 14.57
N ARG A 208 -7.71 15.66 14.20
CA ARG A 208 -7.91 16.04 12.80
C ARG A 208 -6.60 16.45 12.13
N GLU A 209 -5.77 17.23 12.81
CA GLU A 209 -4.47 17.64 12.27
C GLU A 209 -3.52 16.44 12.11
N LEU A 210 -3.52 15.48 13.04
CA LEU A 210 -2.77 14.24 12.90
C LEU A 210 -3.24 13.40 11.71
N ILE A 211 -4.56 13.27 11.51
CA ILE A 211 -5.12 12.52 10.38
C ILE A 211 -4.80 13.21 9.06
N ARG A 212 -4.98 14.53 8.99
CA ARG A 212 -4.71 15.33 7.79
C ARG A 212 -3.25 15.21 7.35
N ARG A 213 -2.30 15.27 8.29
CA ARG A 213 -0.86 15.05 7.99
C ARG A 213 -0.61 13.69 7.35
N ALA A 214 -1.17 12.62 7.90
CA ALA A 214 -1.01 11.29 7.32
C ALA A 214 -1.56 11.21 5.88
N PHE A 215 -2.71 11.86 5.61
CA PHE A 215 -3.30 11.91 4.27
C PHE A 215 -2.51 12.77 3.28
N ASP A 216 -1.92 13.88 3.73
CA ASP A 216 -1.13 14.75 2.86
C ASP A 216 0.27 14.18 2.59
N ASP A 217 0.87 13.46 3.56
CA ASP A 217 2.21 12.89 3.44
C ASP A 217 2.24 11.58 2.64
N ASP A 218 1.17 10.76 2.71
CA ASP A 218 1.09 9.47 2.00
C ASP A 218 -0.08 9.41 1.02
N ARG A 219 0.22 9.71 -0.25
CA ARG A 219 -0.74 9.66 -1.36
C ARG A 219 -1.36 8.26 -1.56
N ALA A 220 -0.69 7.19 -1.13
CA ALA A 220 -1.24 5.85 -1.24
C ALA A 220 -2.51 5.68 -0.37
N ILE A 221 -2.59 6.38 0.76
CA ILE A 221 -3.79 6.41 1.60
C ILE A 221 -4.95 7.04 0.83
N SER A 222 -4.73 8.19 0.20
CA SER A 222 -5.76 8.87 -0.62
C SER A 222 -6.29 8.01 -1.77
N VAL A 223 -5.41 7.23 -2.41
CA VAL A 223 -5.83 6.26 -3.44
C VAL A 223 -6.66 5.15 -2.80
N ALA A 224 -6.19 4.58 -1.69
CA ALA A 224 -6.89 3.50 -1.01
C ALA A 224 -8.29 3.89 -0.53
N VAL A 225 -8.46 5.10 0.03
CA VAL A 225 -9.77 5.64 0.43
C VAL A 225 -10.79 5.58 -0.72
N ARG A 226 -10.37 5.95 -1.94
CA ARG A 226 -11.26 5.93 -3.11
C ARG A 226 -11.55 4.51 -3.57
N GLU A 227 -10.56 3.62 -3.58
CA GLU A 227 -10.80 2.21 -3.90
C GLU A 227 -11.70 1.53 -2.88
N ASP A 228 -11.57 1.85 -1.59
CA ASP A 228 -12.42 1.29 -0.53
C ASP A 228 -13.87 1.79 -0.66
N LEU A 229 -14.09 3.06 -1.03
CA LEU A 229 -15.43 3.58 -1.36
C LEU A 229 -16.05 2.86 -2.57
N ARG A 230 -15.25 2.60 -3.61
CA ARG A 230 -15.69 1.83 -4.79
C ARG A 230 -16.04 0.39 -4.42
N ALA A 231 -15.19 -0.25 -3.63
CA ALA A 231 -15.42 -1.60 -3.13
C ALA A 231 -16.77 -1.71 -2.42
N VAL A 232 -17.03 -0.84 -1.43
CA VAL A 232 -18.30 -0.85 -0.70
C VAL A 232 -19.49 -0.65 -1.64
N LEU A 233 -19.46 0.38 -2.50
CA LEU A 233 -20.57 0.65 -3.41
C LEU A 233 -20.84 -0.51 -4.38
N SER A 234 -19.79 -1.20 -4.84
CA SER A 234 -19.93 -2.29 -5.80
C SER A 234 -20.36 -3.63 -5.20
N ARG A 235 -20.15 -3.84 -3.90
CA ARG A 235 -20.27 -5.16 -3.25
C ARG A 235 -21.38 -5.23 -2.20
N ASP A 236 -21.77 -4.09 -1.64
CA ASP A 236 -22.88 -4.00 -0.69
C ASP A 236 -24.15 -3.55 -1.43
N PRO A 237 -25.13 -4.44 -1.66
CA PRO A 237 -26.39 -4.07 -2.33
C PRO A 237 -27.23 -3.07 -1.52
N ALA A 238 -26.99 -2.90 -0.22
CA ALA A 238 -27.62 -1.86 0.58
C ALA A 238 -26.98 -0.47 0.39
N CYS A 239 -25.76 -0.40 -0.17
CA CYS A 239 -25.05 0.83 -0.44
C CYS A 239 -25.52 1.45 -1.78
N ARG A 240 -26.22 2.59 -1.71
CA ARG A 240 -26.81 3.23 -2.91
C ARG A 240 -25.99 4.40 -3.46
N GLY A 241 -24.95 4.80 -2.74
CA GLY A 241 -24.12 5.96 -3.09
C GLY A 241 -22.86 6.03 -2.26
N TYR A 242 -21.87 6.80 -2.73
CA TYR A 242 -20.59 6.95 -2.05
C TYR A 242 -20.69 7.75 -0.74
N SER A 243 -21.71 8.60 -0.58
CA SER A 243 -21.94 9.36 0.64
C SER A 243 -22.25 8.46 1.85
N MET A 244 -22.91 7.31 1.63
CA MET A 244 -23.30 6.38 2.69
C MET A 244 -22.11 5.80 3.47
N PRO A 245 -21.11 5.15 2.82
CA PRO A 245 -19.93 4.65 3.52
C PRO A 245 -19.10 5.77 4.13
N LEU A 246 -18.98 6.92 3.44
CA LEU A 246 -18.25 8.07 3.97
C LEU A 246 -18.84 8.57 5.30
N LEU A 247 -20.17 8.65 5.41
CA LEU A 247 -20.84 9.26 6.57
C LEU A 247 -21.15 8.27 7.69
N TYR A 248 -21.51 7.03 7.35
CA TYR A 248 -22.22 6.15 8.29
C TYR A 248 -21.53 4.81 8.57
N PHE A 249 -20.75 4.26 7.64
CA PHE A 249 -20.29 2.88 7.77
C PHE A 249 -19.01 2.78 8.60
N LYS A 250 -19.16 2.25 9.82
CA LYS A 250 -18.04 2.12 10.77
C LYS A 250 -16.91 1.22 10.28
N GLY A 251 -17.20 0.23 9.44
CA GLY A 251 -16.17 -0.62 8.83
C GLY A 251 -15.22 0.16 7.93
N PHE A 252 -15.80 1.05 7.10
CA PHE A 252 -15.03 2.00 6.31
C PHE A 252 -14.24 2.96 7.20
N HIS A 253 -14.87 3.56 8.22
CA HIS A 253 -14.18 4.48 9.15
C HIS A 253 -13.02 3.82 9.89
N ALA A 254 -13.21 2.59 10.39
CA ALA A 254 -12.20 1.85 11.12
C ALA A 254 -11.00 1.52 10.21
N LEU A 255 -11.24 1.12 8.97
CA LEU A 255 -10.19 0.86 8.00
C LEU A 255 -9.37 2.13 7.70
N GLN A 256 -10.02 3.26 7.44
CA GLN A 256 -9.29 4.50 7.14
C GLN A 256 -8.52 5.01 8.37
N ALA A 257 -9.10 4.89 9.57
CA ALA A 257 -8.41 5.22 10.82
C ALA A 257 -7.22 4.28 11.09
N TYR A 258 -7.34 3.00 10.75
CA TYR A 258 -6.23 2.06 10.79
C TYR A 258 -5.10 2.49 9.85
N ARG A 259 -5.39 2.98 8.62
CA ARG A 259 -4.34 3.47 7.72
C ARG A 259 -3.55 4.63 8.33
N VAL A 260 -4.22 5.51 9.07
CA VAL A 260 -3.55 6.59 9.84
C VAL A 260 -2.70 6.00 10.97
N ALA A 261 -3.21 5.01 11.71
CA ALA A 261 -2.45 4.33 12.75
C ALA A 261 -1.21 3.61 12.18
N HIS A 262 -1.36 2.93 11.05
CA HIS A 262 -0.29 2.25 10.32
C HIS A 262 0.78 3.23 9.82
N TYR A 263 0.37 4.39 9.29
CA TYR A 263 1.29 5.47 8.94
C TYR A 263 2.14 5.86 10.16
N TYR A 264 1.53 6.15 11.32
CA TYR A 264 2.31 6.52 12.51
C TYR A 264 3.14 5.38 13.09
N TRP A 265 2.73 4.12 12.89
CA TRP A 265 3.51 2.95 13.25
C TRP A 265 4.81 2.86 12.43
N THR A 266 4.74 3.11 11.13
CA THR A 266 5.89 3.05 10.22
C THR A 266 6.77 4.30 10.24
N HIS A 267 6.32 5.37 10.90
CA HIS A 267 7.05 6.63 11.08
C HIS A 267 7.53 6.83 12.53
N ASP A 268 7.96 5.76 13.20
CA ASP A 268 8.57 5.77 14.53
C ASP A 268 7.71 6.41 15.64
N ARG A 269 6.38 6.34 15.53
CA ARG A 269 5.42 6.80 16.57
C ARG A 269 4.50 5.68 17.06
N PRO A 270 5.05 4.55 17.55
CA PRO A 270 4.26 3.37 17.93
C PRO A 270 3.26 3.65 19.06
N ALA A 271 3.60 4.50 20.03
CA ALA A 271 2.69 4.84 21.12
C ALA A 271 1.41 5.54 20.63
N LEU A 272 1.54 6.45 19.64
CA LEU A 272 0.39 7.10 19.02
C LEU A 272 -0.43 6.09 18.20
N ALA A 273 0.24 5.24 17.44
CA ALA A 273 -0.43 4.21 16.64
C ALA A 273 -1.25 3.24 17.52
N LEU A 274 -0.70 2.79 18.65
CA LEU A 274 -1.39 1.94 19.62
C LEU A 274 -2.55 2.67 20.33
N TYR A 275 -2.37 3.96 20.63
CA TYR A 275 -3.48 4.78 21.12
C TYR A 275 -4.63 4.83 20.10
N LEU A 276 -4.32 5.05 18.82
CA LEU A 276 -5.31 5.06 17.75
C LEU A 276 -5.99 3.69 17.62
N GLN A 277 -5.24 2.58 17.67
CA GLN A 277 -5.80 1.22 17.70
C GLN A 277 -6.83 1.07 18.83
N SER A 278 -6.50 1.47 20.07
CA SER A 278 -7.43 1.40 21.20
C SER A 278 -8.71 2.20 20.93
N ARG A 279 -8.57 3.43 20.42
CA ARG A 279 -9.74 4.28 20.11
C ARG A 279 -10.60 3.72 18.99
N ILE A 280 -10.00 3.12 17.95
CA ILE A 280 -10.73 2.45 16.87
C ILE A 280 -11.52 1.26 17.42
N SER A 281 -10.89 0.45 18.29
CA SER A 281 -11.55 -0.68 18.96
C SER A 281 -12.71 -0.21 19.84
N GLU A 282 -12.52 0.81 20.67
CA GLU A 282 -13.54 1.36 21.56
C GLU A 282 -14.74 1.96 20.81
N VAL A 283 -14.50 2.70 19.73
CA VAL A 283 -15.55 3.46 19.02
C VAL A 283 -16.24 2.64 17.93
N PHE A 284 -15.50 1.78 17.22
CA PHE A 284 -16.02 1.03 16.08
C PHE A 284 -16.19 -0.47 16.35
N ALA A 285 -15.68 -0.98 17.48
CA ALA A 285 -15.57 -2.41 17.78
C ALA A 285 -14.76 -3.16 16.71
N VAL A 286 -13.67 -2.55 16.25
CA VAL A 286 -12.74 -3.11 15.25
C VAL A 286 -11.33 -2.98 15.80
N ASP A 287 -10.65 -4.10 16.02
CA ASP A 287 -9.29 -4.13 16.56
C ASP A 287 -8.30 -4.57 15.47
N ILE A 288 -7.55 -3.62 14.92
CA ILE A 288 -6.54 -3.87 13.90
C ILE A 288 -5.21 -3.36 14.43
N HIS A 289 -4.27 -4.27 14.64
CA HIS A 289 -2.94 -3.88 15.07
C HIS A 289 -2.25 -3.02 14.00
N PRO A 290 -1.65 -1.86 14.35
CA PRO A 290 -1.04 -0.95 13.37
C PRO A 290 0.09 -1.58 12.54
N GLY A 291 0.75 -2.62 13.06
CA GLY A 291 1.75 -3.40 12.34
C GLY A 291 1.22 -4.31 11.22
N ALA A 292 -0.09 -4.54 11.15
CA ALA A 292 -0.70 -5.29 10.04
C ALA A 292 -0.39 -4.61 8.71
N ARG A 293 -0.61 -5.31 7.59
CA ARG A 293 -0.49 -4.72 6.24
C ARG A 293 -1.75 -5.04 5.47
N ILE A 294 -2.49 -4.00 5.07
CA ILE A 294 -3.79 -4.14 4.40
C ILE A 294 -3.74 -3.33 3.11
N GLY A 295 -4.09 -3.99 2.00
CA GLY A 295 -4.18 -3.42 0.67
C GLY A 295 -5.33 -2.41 0.52
N LYS A 296 -5.81 -2.23 -0.70
CA LYS A 296 -6.91 -1.31 -1.07
C LYS A 296 -8.05 -2.04 -1.77
N GLY A 297 -9.21 -1.38 -1.89
CA GLY A 297 -10.40 -2.02 -2.41
C GLY A 297 -10.99 -2.97 -1.37
N ILE A 298 -10.96 -2.57 -0.10
CA ILE A 298 -11.32 -3.41 1.02
C ILE A 298 -12.74 -3.09 1.50
N MET A 299 -13.53 -4.12 1.79
CA MET A 299 -14.83 -3.98 2.42
C MET A 299 -14.89 -4.70 3.76
N PHE A 300 -15.14 -3.94 4.83
CA PHE A 300 -15.52 -4.47 6.14
C PHE A 300 -17.00 -4.24 6.35
N ASP A 301 -17.80 -5.22 5.98
CA ASP A 301 -19.25 -5.13 6.09
C ASP A 301 -19.69 -5.45 7.52
N HIS A 302 -20.55 -4.58 8.08
CA HIS A 302 -20.95 -4.48 9.48
C HIS A 302 -19.81 -4.26 10.50
N ALA A 303 -18.67 -4.94 10.33
CA ALA A 303 -17.38 -4.80 11.00
C ALA A 303 -17.32 -5.03 12.52
N THR A 304 -18.46 -5.15 13.22
CA THR A 304 -18.46 -5.38 14.68
C THR A 304 -17.62 -6.60 15.05
N SER A 305 -16.77 -6.48 16.07
CA SER A 305 -15.93 -7.54 16.63
C SER A 305 -14.91 -8.13 15.64
N VAL A 306 -14.47 -7.33 14.65
CA VAL A 306 -13.33 -7.68 13.80
C VAL A 306 -12.04 -7.61 14.59
N VAL A 307 -11.16 -8.60 14.41
CA VAL A 307 -9.82 -8.64 15.00
C VAL A 307 -8.78 -9.01 13.95
N ILE A 308 -7.77 -8.16 13.75
CA ILE A 308 -6.65 -8.40 12.83
C ILE A 308 -5.32 -8.16 13.55
N GLY A 309 -4.51 -9.21 13.67
CA GLY A 309 -3.27 -9.16 14.43
C GLY A 309 -2.06 -8.57 13.69
N GLU A 310 -1.01 -8.31 14.46
CA GLU A 310 0.19 -7.57 14.08
C GLU A 310 0.87 -8.00 12.78
N THR A 311 0.97 -9.29 12.51
CA THR A 311 1.74 -9.81 11.35
C THR A 311 0.83 -10.27 10.21
N ALA A 312 -0.46 -9.90 10.29
CA ALA A 312 -1.41 -10.22 9.25
C ALA A 312 -1.08 -9.43 7.98
N VAL A 313 -1.27 -10.08 6.84
CA VAL A 313 -1.23 -9.41 5.54
C VAL A 313 -2.55 -9.68 4.85
N VAL A 314 -3.18 -8.62 4.37
CA VAL A 314 -4.40 -8.65 3.57
C VAL A 314 -4.10 -7.93 2.26
N GLU A 315 -4.14 -8.66 1.15
CA GLU A 315 -3.95 -8.07 -0.18
C GLU A 315 -5.18 -7.29 -0.65
N ASP A 316 -5.12 -6.76 -1.88
CA ASP A 316 -6.17 -5.92 -2.46
C ASP A 316 -7.48 -6.70 -2.70
N ASP A 317 -8.56 -5.95 -2.91
CA ASP A 317 -9.87 -6.48 -3.29
C ASP A 317 -10.46 -7.49 -2.29
N PHE A 318 -10.16 -7.35 -1.00
CA PHE A 318 -10.65 -8.24 0.05
C PHE A 318 -12.00 -7.78 0.62
N SER A 319 -12.84 -8.75 0.98
CA SER A 319 -14.13 -8.50 1.65
C SER A 319 -14.30 -9.40 2.87
N MET A 320 -14.79 -8.85 3.97
CA MET A 320 -15.20 -9.64 5.12
C MET A 320 -16.40 -9.05 5.85
N LEU A 321 -17.12 -9.92 6.54
CA LEU A 321 -18.25 -9.56 7.40
C LEU A 321 -17.78 -9.35 8.86
N HIS A 322 -18.74 -9.10 9.76
CA HIS A 322 -18.52 -8.95 11.19
C HIS A 322 -17.98 -10.22 11.87
N GLU A 323 -17.43 -10.06 13.07
CA GLU A 323 -16.91 -11.13 13.94
C GLU A 323 -15.76 -11.97 13.34
N VAL A 324 -15.13 -11.49 12.27
CA VAL A 324 -13.98 -12.15 11.66
C VAL A 324 -12.71 -11.94 12.50
N THR A 325 -11.92 -13.00 12.67
CA THR A 325 -10.61 -12.92 13.34
C THR A 325 -9.49 -13.43 12.42
N LEU A 326 -8.51 -12.58 12.15
CA LEU A 326 -7.22 -12.93 11.57
C LEU A 326 -6.18 -12.98 12.69
N GLY A 327 -6.16 -14.09 13.41
CA GLY A 327 -5.53 -14.23 14.73
C GLY A 327 -4.28 -15.13 14.73
N GLY A 328 -3.54 -15.09 15.82
CA GLY A 328 -2.40 -15.98 16.04
C GLY A 328 -2.77 -17.29 16.73
N THR A 329 -1.85 -18.25 16.71
CA THR A 329 -1.92 -19.47 17.52
C THR A 329 -0.86 -19.44 18.62
N GLY A 330 -1.28 -19.52 19.89
CA GLY A 330 -0.37 -19.62 21.03
C GLY A 330 0.34 -18.31 21.43
N LYS A 331 1.50 -18.46 22.10
CA LYS A 331 2.23 -17.38 22.80
C LYS A 331 3.58 -17.00 22.18
N VAL A 332 3.95 -17.60 21.06
CA VAL A 332 5.28 -17.39 20.45
C VAL A 332 5.24 -16.14 19.56
N GLY A 333 6.22 -15.25 19.75
CA GLY A 333 6.40 -14.06 18.91
C GLY A 333 6.87 -14.38 17.49
N GLY A 334 6.99 -13.36 16.64
CA GLY A 334 7.33 -13.52 15.22
C GLY A 334 6.09 -13.57 14.33
N ASP A 335 6.28 -14.09 13.11
CA ASP A 335 5.22 -14.15 12.11
C ASP A 335 4.21 -15.26 12.42
N ARG A 336 3.03 -14.85 12.89
CA ARG A 336 2.04 -15.74 13.54
C ARG A 336 0.60 -15.54 13.08
N HIS A 337 0.34 -14.63 12.15
CA HIS A 337 -1.01 -14.28 11.69
C HIS A 337 -1.21 -14.58 10.19
N PRO A 338 -2.45 -14.65 9.71
CA PRO A 338 -2.74 -15.08 8.35
C PRO A 338 -2.18 -14.17 7.24
N LYS A 339 -1.97 -14.77 6.06
CA LYS A 339 -1.63 -14.09 4.80
C LYS A 339 -2.79 -14.31 3.83
N ILE A 340 -3.60 -13.29 3.66
CA ILE A 340 -4.82 -13.31 2.86
C ILE A 340 -4.50 -12.77 1.46
N GLY A 341 -4.69 -13.62 0.46
CA GLY A 341 -4.48 -13.29 -0.94
C GLY A 341 -5.56 -12.37 -1.50
N LYS A 342 -5.28 -11.81 -2.68
CA LYS A 342 -6.17 -10.89 -3.38
C LYS A 342 -7.57 -11.48 -3.60
N GLY A 343 -8.61 -10.67 -3.49
CA GLY A 343 -9.98 -11.08 -3.86
C GLY A 343 -10.64 -12.08 -2.92
N VAL A 344 -10.01 -12.38 -1.77
CA VAL A 344 -10.55 -13.33 -0.79
C VAL A 344 -11.77 -12.75 -0.09
N MET A 345 -12.73 -13.63 0.17
CA MET A 345 -13.95 -13.32 0.90
C MET A 345 -14.05 -14.13 2.20
N ILE A 346 -14.36 -13.48 3.32
CA ILE A 346 -14.53 -14.14 4.61
C ILE A 346 -15.91 -13.85 5.21
N GLY A 347 -16.71 -14.91 5.35
CA GLY A 347 -18.04 -14.86 5.94
C GLY A 347 -18.05 -14.51 7.43
N ALA A 348 -19.23 -14.12 7.93
CA ALA A 348 -19.41 -13.65 9.29
C ALA A 348 -18.92 -14.66 10.34
N GLY A 349 -18.27 -14.18 11.39
CA GLY A 349 -17.85 -15.01 12.52
C GLY A 349 -16.69 -15.98 12.25
N ALA A 350 -16.12 -16.02 11.04
CA ALA A 350 -15.03 -16.93 10.73
C ALA A 350 -13.73 -16.58 11.48
N LYS A 351 -12.95 -17.61 11.84
CA LYS A 351 -11.67 -17.50 12.55
C LYS A 351 -10.57 -18.12 11.70
N VAL A 352 -9.62 -17.32 11.25
CA VAL A 352 -8.44 -17.75 10.50
C VAL A 352 -7.24 -17.57 11.42
N LEU A 353 -6.63 -18.68 11.85
CA LEU A 353 -5.69 -18.68 12.97
C LEU A 353 -4.33 -19.24 12.59
N GLY A 354 -3.27 -18.50 12.93
CA GLY A 354 -1.88 -18.89 12.72
C GLY A 354 -1.27 -18.25 11.47
N ASN A 355 0.01 -18.52 11.24
CA ASN A 355 0.71 -18.09 10.02
C ASN A 355 0.38 -19.02 8.85
N ILE A 356 -0.87 -18.95 8.41
CA ILE A 356 -1.41 -19.71 7.28
C ILE A 356 -1.72 -18.79 6.11
N ARG A 357 -1.74 -19.37 4.91
CA ARG A 357 -2.07 -18.68 3.66
C ARG A 357 -3.50 -18.99 3.27
N VAL A 358 -4.26 -17.96 2.95
CA VAL A 358 -5.54 -18.09 2.25
C VAL A 358 -5.32 -17.59 0.83
N GLY A 359 -5.32 -18.52 -0.12
CA GLY A 359 -4.98 -18.25 -1.51
C GLY A 359 -5.94 -17.25 -2.18
N GLU A 360 -5.45 -16.63 -3.24
CA GLU A 360 -6.21 -15.67 -4.06
C GLU A 360 -7.59 -16.22 -4.44
N GLY A 361 -8.62 -15.39 -4.32
CA GLY A 361 -9.98 -15.74 -4.70
C GLY A 361 -10.60 -16.88 -3.87
N ALA A 362 -10.01 -17.26 -2.74
CA ALA A 362 -10.64 -18.22 -1.84
C ALA A 362 -11.86 -17.61 -1.11
N ARG A 363 -12.78 -18.48 -0.70
CA ARG A 363 -13.97 -18.13 0.07
C ARG A 363 -13.99 -18.89 1.39
N ILE A 364 -14.15 -18.19 2.50
CA ILE A 364 -14.28 -18.78 3.82
C ILE A 364 -15.75 -18.66 4.25
N GLY A 365 -16.42 -19.78 4.47
CA GLY A 365 -17.81 -19.81 4.92
C GLY A 365 -17.99 -19.20 6.32
N ALA A 366 -19.18 -18.67 6.60
CA ALA A 366 -19.52 -18.12 7.91
C ALA A 366 -19.30 -19.14 9.05
N GLY A 367 -18.85 -18.65 10.21
CA GLY A 367 -18.59 -19.46 11.41
C GLY A 367 -17.43 -20.46 11.31
N SER A 368 -16.68 -20.46 10.21
CA SER A 368 -15.62 -21.46 10.00
C SER A 368 -14.40 -21.22 10.87
N VAL A 369 -13.70 -22.31 11.23
CA VAL A 369 -12.40 -22.24 11.93
C VAL A 369 -11.32 -22.81 11.02
N VAL A 370 -10.51 -21.93 10.43
CA VAL A 370 -9.45 -22.24 9.47
C VAL A 370 -8.11 -22.32 10.20
N LEU A 371 -7.50 -23.51 10.18
CA LEU A 371 -6.25 -23.84 10.89
C LEU A 371 -5.13 -24.30 9.94
N GLU A 372 -5.44 -24.45 8.66
CA GLU A 372 -4.55 -24.96 7.61
C GLU A 372 -4.62 -24.03 6.39
N ASP A 373 -3.58 -24.06 5.55
CA ASP A 373 -3.55 -23.27 4.31
C ASP A 373 -4.75 -23.60 3.40
N VAL A 374 -5.34 -22.56 2.81
CA VAL A 374 -6.44 -22.68 1.85
C VAL A 374 -5.89 -22.42 0.46
N PRO A 375 -6.00 -23.37 -0.49
CA PRO A 375 -5.57 -23.14 -1.87
C PRO A 375 -6.34 -21.98 -2.54
N PRO A 376 -5.77 -21.34 -3.57
CA PRO A 376 -6.49 -20.36 -4.38
C PRO A 376 -7.81 -20.91 -4.93
N TYR A 377 -8.78 -20.02 -5.14
CA TYR A 377 -10.08 -20.32 -5.74
C TYR A 377 -10.81 -21.52 -5.10
N THR A 378 -10.66 -21.67 -3.79
CA THR A 378 -11.27 -22.75 -3.00
C THR A 378 -12.25 -22.18 -2.00
N THR A 379 -13.42 -22.80 -1.89
CA THR A 379 -14.35 -22.52 -0.78
C THR A 379 -14.12 -23.52 0.33
N VAL A 380 -13.90 -23.04 1.55
CA VAL A 380 -13.83 -23.88 2.76
C VAL A 380 -14.92 -23.49 3.74
N ALA A 381 -15.45 -24.47 4.46
CA ALA A 381 -16.43 -24.25 5.52
C ALA A 381 -16.28 -25.28 6.66
N GLY A 382 -16.79 -24.95 7.85
CA GLY A 382 -16.90 -25.88 8.98
C GLY A 382 -15.88 -25.65 10.11
N VAL A 383 -15.95 -26.52 11.13
CA VAL A 383 -15.13 -26.46 12.34
C VAL A 383 -14.54 -27.85 12.65
N PRO A 384 -13.27 -28.13 12.29
CA PRO A 384 -12.37 -27.29 11.49
C PRO A 384 -12.83 -27.18 10.03
N ALA A 385 -12.41 -26.11 9.35
CA ALA A 385 -12.78 -25.84 7.97
C ALA A 385 -12.21 -26.90 7.01
N ARG A 386 -13.02 -27.35 6.06
CA ARG A 386 -12.63 -28.28 4.98
C ARG A 386 -13.11 -27.73 3.62
N PRO A 387 -12.43 -28.07 2.51
CA PRO A 387 -12.89 -27.71 1.18
C PRO A 387 -14.30 -28.26 0.90
N VAL A 388 -15.18 -27.40 0.38
CA VAL A 388 -16.57 -27.75 0.02
C VAL A 388 -16.87 -27.51 -1.46
N SER A 389 -16.15 -26.59 -2.12
CA SER A 389 -16.25 -26.37 -3.56
C SER A 389 -14.98 -25.73 -4.13
N TYR A 390 -14.79 -25.89 -5.45
CA TYR A 390 -13.72 -25.27 -6.23
C TYR A 390 -14.37 -24.49 -7.38
N PRO A 391 -14.79 -23.22 -7.17
CA PRO A 391 -15.42 -22.42 -8.22
C PRO A 391 -14.51 -22.31 -9.45
N GLU A 392 -15.08 -22.47 -10.65
CA GLU A 392 -14.35 -22.49 -11.93
C GLU A 392 -13.70 -21.14 -12.30
N ASN A 393 -14.17 -20.02 -11.71
CA ASN A 393 -13.57 -18.67 -11.76
C ASN A 393 -14.22 -17.72 -10.73
N ALA A 394 -13.53 -16.59 -10.49
CA ALA A 394 -13.93 -15.30 -9.88
C ALA A 394 -13.45 -15.02 -8.44
N HIS A 395 -13.00 -13.78 -8.22
CA HIS A 395 -12.65 -13.19 -6.94
C HIS A 395 -13.93 -13.03 -6.10
N PRO A 396 -14.22 -13.89 -5.12
CA PRO A 396 -15.53 -13.91 -4.47
C PRO A 396 -15.85 -12.63 -3.70
N ALA A 397 -14.82 -11.88 -3.33
CA ALA A 397 -14.97 -10.57 -2.70
C ALA A 397 -15.65 -9.53 -3.61
N LEU A 398 -15.69 -9.77 -4.92
CA LEU A 398 -16.29 -8.89 -5.93
C LEU A 398 -17.71 -9.30 -6.34
N ASP A 399 -18.18 -10.48 -5.91
CA ASP A 399 -19.52 -11.00 -6.23
C ASP A 399 -20.54 -10.55 -5.17
N ASP A 400 -21.83 -10.46 -5.53
CA ASP A 400 -22.92 -10.14 -4.61
C ASP A 400 -22.94 -11.12 -3.41
N LEU A 401 -22.94 -10.55 -2.20
CA LEU A 401 -22.94 -11.27 -0.92
C LEU A 401 -24.15 -12.22 -0.76
N ASP A 402 -25.21 -12.07 -1.55
CA ASP A 402 -26.41 -12.91 -1.48
C ASP A 402 -26.17 -14.37 -1.91
N THR A 403 -25.05 -14.67 -2.58
CA THR A 403 -24.68 -16.05 -2.94
C THR A 403 -24.06 -16.86 -1.80
N ILE A 404 -23.93 -16.28 -0.60
CA ILE A 404 -23.27 -16.90 0.57
C ILE A 404 -24.15 -17.97 1.25
N GLU A 405 -25.47 -17.91 1.11
CA GLU A 405 -26.41 -18.71 1.92
C GLU A 405 -26.97 -19.98 1.25
N ARG A 406 -26.48 -20.37 0.06
CA ARG A 406 -26.98 -21.56 -0.66
C ARG A 406 -25.98 -22.70 -0.75
#